data_AF-A0A2G5SUT1-F1
#
_entry.id   AF-A0A2G5SUT1-F1
#
_cell.length_a   1.000
_cell.length_b   1.000
_cell.length_c   1.000
_cell.angle_alpha   90.00
_cell.angle_beta   90.00
_cell.angle_gamma   90.00
#
_symmetry.space_group_name_H-M   'P 1'
#
loop_
_entity.id
_entity.type
_entity.pdbx_description
1 polymer ?
#
loop_
_entity_poly.entity_id
_entity_poly.type
_entity_poly.pdbx_seq_one_letter_code
_entity_poly.pdbx_strand_id
1 'polypeptide(L)'
;MYLPVQIFIFYFLELCYACIPTQQVEPTTTTTPVPTTTATEPPFPCSVCQKVYDPACQGFGIPSLLNWCPKAAEVGVEYLLGAVAALPLLPQDLCSTTIICPPGTTPRINLLGFSDIAAPTPATLAYCRESGPLAGQWFTGISPLEIEMASLTCKNII
;
A
#
# COMPACT_ATOMS: atom_id res chain seq x y z
N MET A 1 -57.52 9.78 -47.74
CA MET A 1 -56.79 11.01 -48.10
C MET A 1 -56.39 11.72 -46.79
N TYR A 2 -55.70 11.02 -45.86
CA TYR A 2 -54.24 10.96 -45.68
C TYR A 2 -53.52 12.31 -45.48
N LEU A 3 -54.20 13.45 -45.60
CA LEU A 3 -53.61 14.78 -45.48
C LEU A 3 -53.45 15.28 -44.02
N PRO A 4 -54.38 15.06 -43.06
CA PRO A 4 -54.24 15.66 -41.74
C PRO A 4 -53.19 14.93 -40.87
N VAL A 5 -52.95 13.64 -41.11
CA VAL A 5 -51.98 12.83 -40.36
C VAL A 5 -50.54 13.14 -40.81
N GLN A 6 -50.33 13.38 -42.11
CA GLN A 6 -49.02 13.76 -42.63
C GLN A 6 -48.57 15.13 -42.10
N ILE A 7 -49.47 16.12 -42.04
CA ILE A 7 -49.16 17.49 -41.58
C ILE A 7 -48.75 17.51 -40.11
N PHE A 8 -49.39 16.70 -39.26
CA PHE A 8 -49.05 16.61 -37.84
C PHE A 8 -47.65 16.01 -37.60
N ILE A 9 -47.22 15.05 -38.43
CA ILE A 9 -45.90 14.40 -38.32
C ILE A 9 -44.77 15.33 -38.78
N PHE A 10 -44.99 16.12 -39.85
CA PHE A 10 -44.00 17.09 -40.31
C PHE A 10 -43.80 18.23 -39.30
N TYR A 11 -44.87 18.79 -38.72
CA TYR A 11 -44.77 19.84 -37.70
C TYR A 11 -44.06 19.36 -36.42
N PHE A 12 -44.24 18.09 -36.04
CA PHE A 12 -43.60 17.54 -34.85
C PHE A 12 -42.09 17.30 -35.06
N LEU A 13 -41.66 16.94 -36.28
CA LEU A 13 -40.23 16.78 -36.59
C LEU A 13 -39.46 18.11 -36.59
N GLU A 14 -40.09 19.19 -37.09
CA GLU A 14 -39.48 20.53 -37.19
C GLU A 14 -39.30 21.20 -35.81
N LEU A 15 -40.25 20.97 -34.89
CA LEU A 15 -40.16 21.47 -33.51
C LEU A 15 -39.08 20.75 -32.68
N CYS A 16 -38.76 19.49 -32.99
CA CYS A 16 -37.67 18.77 -32.33
C CYS A 16 -36.28 19.25 -32.78
N TYR A 17 -36.15 19.82 -33.98
CA TYR A 17 -34.86 20.30 -34.51
C TYR A 17 -34.47 21.71 -34.04
N ALA A 18 -35.45 22.54 -33.66
CA ALA A 18 -35.20 23.92 -33.22
C ALA A 18 -34.72 24.05 -31.76
N CYS A 19 -34.69 22.95 -31.00
CA CYS A 19 -34.34 22.95 -29.57
C CYS A 19 -33.10 22.10 -29.26
N ILE A 20 -32.18 21.93 -30.20
CA ILE A 20 -30.84 21.43 -29.89
C ILE A 20 -30.03 22.64 -29.39
N PRO A 21 -29.73 22.76 -28.08
CA PRO A 21 -28.76 23.74 -27.64
C PRO A 21 -27.41 23.37 -28.26
N THR A 22 -26.95 24.16 -29.22
CA THR A 22 -25.55 24.13 -29.65
C THR A 22 -24.70 24.72 -28.54
N GLN A 23 -24.47 23.94 -27.48
CA GLN A 23 -23.36 24.24 -26.59
C GLN A 23 -22.08 24.02 -27.39
N GLN A 24 -21.51 25.14 -27.84
CA GLN A 24 -20.12 25.21 -28.21
C GLN A 24 -19.30 24.82 -26.97
N VAL A 25 -18.99 23.54 -26.83
CA VAL A 25 -18.03 23.06 -25.85
C VAL A 25 -16.65 23.43 -26.39
N GLU A 26 -16.24 24.65 -26.08
CA GLU A 26 -14.83 25.01 -26.06
C GLU A 26 -14.14 23.98 -25.14
N PRO A 27 -13.00 23.38 -25.54
CA PRO A 27 -12.26 22.49 -24.66
C PRO A 27 -11.61 23.34 -23.58
N THR A 28 -12.41 23.74 -22.58
CA THR A 28 -11.89 24.23 -21.32
C THR A 28 -11.18 23.04 -20.71
N THR A 29 -9.84 23.08 -20.82
CA THR A 29 -8.97 22.21 -20.04
C THR A 29 -9.19 22.61 -18.58
N THR A 30 -10.21 22.02 -17.96
CA THR A 30 -10.31 22.00 -16.50
C THR A 30 -9.19 21.10 -16.04
N THR A 31 -8.02 21.69 -15.84
CA THR A 31 -7.01 21.14 -14.96
C THR A 31 -7.64 21.15 -13.58
N THR A 32 -8.45 20.13 -13.27
CA THR A 32 -8.70 19.78 -11.88
C THR A 32 -7.30 19.62 -11.30
N PRO A 33 -6.84 20.47 -10.37
CA PRO A 33 -5.66 20.12 -9.62
C PRO A 33 -6.04 18.80 -8.95
N VAL A 34 -5.51 17.69 -9.46
CA VAL A 34 -5.41 16.48 -8.67
C VAL A 34 -4.82 16.99 -7.37
N PRO A 35 -5.53 16.94 -6.23
CA PRO A 35 -4.91 17.29 -4.98
C PRO A 35 -3.67 16.42 -4.95
N THR A 36 -2.51 17.05 -5.04
CA THR A 36 -1.25 16.37 -4.77
C THR A 36 -1.32 16.18 -3.28
N THR A 37 -2.04 15.13 -2.86
CA THR A 37 -2.00 14.61 -1.52
C THR A 37 -0.57 14.16 -1.41
N THR A 38 0.29 15.07 -0.95
CA THR A 38 1.60 14.72 -0.44
C THR A 38 1.25 13.86 0.76
N ALA A 39 1.11 12.55 0.53
CA ALA A 39 0.96 11.57 1.58
C ALA A 39 2.23 11.70 2.40
N THR A 40 2.16 12.57 3.41
CA THR A 40 3.21 12.73 4.39
C THR A 40 3.14 11.43 5.16
N GLU A 41 4.05 10.51 4.84
CA GLU A 41 4.19 9.26 5.58
C GLU A 41 4.19 9.63 7.07
N PRO A 42 3.34 9.00 7.90
CA PRO A 42 3.31 9.31 9.31
C PRO A 42 4.75 9.22 9.86
N PRO A 43 5.15 10.17 10.73
CA PRO A 43 6.50 10.17 11.27
C PRO A 43 6.76 8.84 11.94
N PHE A 44 7.92 8.26 11.65
CA PHE A 44 8.32 6.99 12.23
C PHE A 44 8.38 7.14 13.76
N PRO A 45 7.59 6.35 14.51
CA PRO A 45 7.33 6.64 15.92
C PRO A 45 8.43 6.14 16.87
N CYS A 46 9.38 5.36 16.35
CA CYS A 46 10.40 4.69 17.15
C CYS A 46 11.71 5.51 17.16
N SER A 47 12.48 5.42 18.24
CA SER A 47 13.61 6.31 18.50
C SER A 47 14.97 5.64 18.28
N VAL A 48 15.10 4.38 18.66
CA VAL A 48 16.33 3.59 18.53
C VAL A 48 16.28 2.69 17.30
N CYS A 49 15.14 2.04 17.09
CA CYS A 49 14.94 1.16 15.95
C CYS A 49 14.95 1.95 14.63
N GLN A 50 15.40 1.34 13.54
CA GLN A 50 15.23 1.87 12.18
C GLN A 50 14.09 1.11 11.48
N LYS A 51 13.56 1.62 10.37
CA LYS A 51 12.53 0.91 9.59
C LYS A 51 13.05 -0.45 9.14
N VAL A 52 12.33 -1.52 9.47
CA VAL A 52 12.69 -2.90 9.10
C VAL A 52 12.37 -3.26 7.65
N TYR A 53 11.44 -2.53 7.03
CA TYR A 53 11.06 -2.81 5.66
C TYR A 53 12.20 -2.40 4.72
N ASP A 54 12.61 -3.29 3.82
CA ASP A 54 13.80 -3.04 3.00
C ASP A 54 13.61 -1.81 2.09
N PRO A 55 14.44 -0.77 2.26
CA PRO A 55 14.37 0.43 1.44
C PRO A 55 14.84 0.18 -0.01
N ALA A 56 15.47 -0.97 -0.30
CA ALA A 56 15.87 -1.34 -1.65
C ALA A 56 14.68 -1.69 -2.54
N CYS A 57 13.47 -1.87 -1.97
CA CYS A 57 12.29 -2.18 -2.77
C CYS A 57 11.81 -0.98 -3.60
N GLN A 58 11.81 -1.18 -4.93
CA GLN A 58 11.61 -0.12 -5.90
C GLN A 58 10.18 -0.03 -6.44
N GLY A 59 9.32 -1.00 -6.12
CA GLY A 59 7.94 -1.06 -6.57
C GLY A 59 7.66 -2.18 -7.57
N PHE A 60 6.42 -2.20 -8.05
CA PHE A 60 5.96 -3.22 -9.00
C PHE A 60 6.82 -3.28 -10.27
N GLY A 61 7.28 -4.49 -10.63
CA GLY A 61 7.98 -4.76 -11.88
C GLY A 61 9.44 -4.29 -11.94
N ILE A 62 10.02 -3.84 -10.82
CA ILE A 62 11.39 -3.32 -10.74
C ILE A 62 12.22 -4.18 -9.75
N PRO A 63 13.42 -4.68 -10.13
CA PRO A 63 14.12 -4.49 -11.42
C PRO A 63 13.55 -5.28 -12.60
N SER A 64 12.68 -6.26 -12.36
CA SER A 64 12.04 -7.04 -13.44
C SER A 64 10.67 -7.58 -13.02
N LEU A 65 9.81 -7.95 -13.97
CA LEU A 65 8.50 -8.55 -13.68
C LEU A 65 8.58 -9.90 -12.94
N LEU A 66 9.72 -10.59 -13.00
CA LEU A 66 9.95 -11.88 -12.35
C LEU A 66 10.66 -11.76 -10.99
N ASN A 67 11.22 -10.59 -10.69
CA ASN A 67 11.91 -10.32 -9.44
C ASN A 67 11.69 -8.85 -9.09
N TRP A 68 10.65 -8.60 -8.29
CA TRP A 68 10.26 -7.28 -7.82
C TRP A 68 9.73 -7.35 -6.39
N CYS A 69 9.82 -6.21 -5.69
CA CYS A 69 9.19 -6.01 -4.40
C CYS A 69 8.52 -4.63 -4.30
N PRO A 70 7.29 -4.56 -3.76
CA PRO A 70 6.58 -3.31 -3.58
C PRO A 70 7.26 -2.42 -2.53
N LYS A 71 7.06 -1.11 -2.64
CA LYS A 71 7.56 -0.14 -1.65
C LYS A 71 6.80 -0.28 -0.33
N ALA A 72 7.40 0.17 0.77
CA ALA A 72 6.73 0.20 2.09
C ALA A 72 5.36 0.90 2.04
N ALA A 73 5.26 2.01 1.30
CA ALA A 73 4.02 2.76 1.12
C ALA A 73 2.95 1.99 0.32
N GLU A 74 3.34 1.10 -0.60
CA GLU A 74 2.43 0.27 -1.40
C GLU A 74 1.90 -0.91 -0.59
N VAL A 75 2.70 -1.42 0.35
CA VAL A 75 2.31 -2.47 1.31
C VAL A 75 1.45 -1.90 2.44
N GLY A 76 1.55 -0.59 2.71
CA GLY A 76 0.90 0.03 3.87
C GLY A 76 1.61 -0.35 5.17
N VAL A 77 2.94 -0.35 5.18
CA VAL A 77 3.72 -0.67 6.39
C VAL A 77 3.53 0.43 7.42
N GLU A 78 2.91 0.06 8.54
CA GLU A 78 2.73 0.94 9.69
C GLU A 78 3.60 0.47 10.86
N TYR A 79 4.16 1.44 11.57
CA TYR A 79 4.97 1.20 12.76
C TYR A 79 4.23 1.73 13.99
N LEU A 80 4.29 0.97 15.08
CA LEU A 80 3.63 1.27 16.35
C LEU A 80 4.67 1.16 17.46
N LEU A 81 4.81 2.22 18.26
CA LEU A 81 5.62 2.19 19.47
C LEU A 81 4.74 1.78 20.66
N GLY A 82 5.12 0.71 21.35
CA GLY A 82 4.46 0.28 22.58
C GLY A 82 4.43 -1.23 22.76
N ALA A 83 3.52 -1.67 23.62
CA ALA A 83 3.35 -3.08 23.93
C ALA A 83 2.74 -3.84 22.75
N VAL A 84 3.34 -4.98 22.40
CA VAL A 84 2.80 -5.88 21.39
C VAL A 84 1.93 -6.92 22.06
N ALA A 85 0.62 -6.93 21.77
CA ALA A 85 -0.33 -7.84 22.40
C ALA A 85 0.03 -9.33 22.24
N ALA A 86 0.69 -9.69 21.13
CA ALA A 86 1.18 -11.05 20.87
C ALA A 86 2.39 -11.45 21.74
N LEU A 87 3.03 -10.50 22.43
CA LEU A 87 4.29 -10.69 23.16
C LEU A 87 4.20 -10.10 24.59
N PRO A 88 3.30 -10.61 25.45
CA PRO A 88 3.06 -10.04 26.78
C PRO A 88 4.25 -10.19 27.74
N LEU A 89 5.19 -11.10 27.45
CA LEU A 89 6.38 -11.35 28.25
C LEU A 89 7.53 -10.39 27.92
N LEU A 90 7.42 -9.62 26.84
CA LEU A 90 8.45 -8.66 26.45
C LEU A 90 8.21 -7.29 27.09
N PRO A 91 9.26 -6.44 27.15
CA PRO A 91 9.14 -5.04 27.55
C PRO A 91 8.05 -4.31 26.76
N GLN A 92 7.47 -3.27 27.36
CA GLN A 92 6.37 -2.52 26.74
C GLN A 92 6.87 -1.42 25.78
N ASP A 93 8.19 -1.24 25.66
CA ASP A 93 8.88 -0.30 24.78
C ASP A 93 9.41 -1.02 23.54
N LEU A 94 8.48 -1.48 22.70
CA LEU A 94 8.79 -2.15 21.43
C LEU A 94 8.32 -1.30 20.26
N CYS A 95 9.17 -1.15 19.26
CA CYS A 95 8.76 -0.73 17.94
C CYS A 95 8.23 -1.96 17.20
N SER A 96 6.98 -1.95 16.74
CA SER A 96 6.40 -3.12 16.07
C SER A 96 5.75 -2.75 14.75
N THR A 97 5.73 -3.72 13.85
CA THR A 97 5.00 -3.63 12.58
C THR A 97 4.43 -4.99 12.26
N THR A 98 3.23 -5.01 11.70
CA THR A 98 2.64 -6.22 11.12
C THR A 98 2.38 -5.93 9.66
N ILE A 99 3.04 -6.68 8.78
CA ILE A 99 2.83 -6.51 7.35
C ILE A 99 1.87 -7.57 6.82
N ILE A 100 1.02 -7.16 5.90
CA ILE A 100 0.19 -8.05 5.10
C ILE A 100 0.56 -7.76 3.65
N CYS A 101 1.15 -8.75 2.98
CA CYS A 101 1.63 -8.53 1.62
C CYS A 101 0.47 -8.44 0.62
N PRO A 102 0.55 -7.51 -0.36
CA PRO A 102 -0.45 -7.41 -1.42
C PRO A 102 -0.58 -8.71 -2.23
N PRO A 103 -1.73 -8.94 -2.88
CA PRO A 103 -1.92 -10.10 -3.76
C PRO A 103 -0.80 -10.21 -4.82
N GLY A 104 -0.34 -11.43 -5.07
CA GLY A 104 0.78 -11.69 -5.99
C GLY A 104 2.17 -11.54 -5.35
N THR A 105 2.23 -11.17 -4.07
CA THR A 105 3.48 -11.14 -3.29
C THR A 105 3.38 -12.01 -2.04
N THR A 106 4.53 -12.42 -1.51
CA THR A 106 4.68 -13.20 -0.27
C THR A 106 5.73 -12.54 0.63
N PRO A 107 5.57 -12.55 1.96
CA PRO A 107 6.54 -11.95 2.85
C PRO A 107 7.83 -12.78 2.88
N ARG A 108 8.96 -12.06 2.84
CA ARG A 108 10.31 -12.57 2.88
C ARG A 108 11.07 -11.86 3.98
N ILE A 109 11.79 -12.63 4.79
CA ILE A 109 12.66 -12.12 5.84
C ILE A 109 14.11 -12.44 5.51
N ASN A 110 14.97 -11.48 5.81
CA ASN A 110 16.40 -11.70 5.88
C ASN A 110 16.77 -11.87 7.36
N LEU A 111 17.42 -12.97 7.68
CA LEU A 111 17.92 -13.34 8.99
C LEU A 111 19.44 -13.12 9.00
N LEU A 112 20.05 -12.97 10.17
CA LEU A 112 21.50 -12.88 10.25
C LEU A 112 22.15 -14.18 9.72
N GLY A 113 22.78 -14.08 8.53
CA GLY A 113 23.43 -15.21 7.85
C GLY A 113 22.56 -15.95 6.82
N PHE A 114 21.27 -15.61 6.68
CA PHE A 114 20.38 -16.22 5.68
C PHE A 114 19.45 -15.18 5.06
N SER A 115 19.35 -15.15 3.73
CA SER A 115 18.51 -14.19 3.00
C SER A 115 17.32 -14.87 2.30
N ASP A 116 16.26 -14.10 2.07
CA ASP A 116 15.10 -14.47 1.24
C ASP A 116 14.29 -15.67 1.78
N ILE A 117 14.20 -15.79 3.09
CA ILE A 117 13.43 -16.85 3.76
C ILE A 117 11.95 -16.52 3.75
N ALA A 118 11.10 -17.49 3.45
CA ALA A 118 9.65 -17.32 3.50
C ALA A 118 9.21 -17.05 4.94
N ALA A 119 8.49 -15.94 5.14
CA ALA A 119 7.91 -15.61 6.43
C ALA A 119 6.48 -16.15 6.57
N PRO A 120 5.94 -16.25 7.79
CA PRO A 120 4.56 -16.68 8.01
C PRO A 120 3.54 -15.76 7.32
N THR A 121 2.57 -16.36 6.62
CA THR A 121 1.41 -15.70 5.99
C THR A 121 0.14 -15.95 6.82
N PRO A 122 -0.91 -15.11 6.71
CA PRO A 122 -1.03 -13.92 5.86
C PRO A 122 -0.40 -12.64 6.43
N ALA A 123 -0.08 -12.65 7.73
CA ALA A 123 0.48 -11.49 8.42
C ALA A 123 1.81 -11.85 9.08
N THR A 124 2.85 -11.06 8.83
CA THR A 124 4.16 -11.23 9.46
C THR A 124 4.37 -10.14 10.49
N LEU A 125 4.50 -10.54 11.77
CA LEU A 125 4.86 -9.65 12.87
C LEU A 125 6.39 -9.51 12.95
N ALA A 126 6.84 -8.26 13.00
CA ALA A 126 8.20 -7.89 13.34
C ALA A 126 8.17 -6.88 14.49
N TYR A 127 9.11 -7.00 15.42
CA TYR A 127 9.26 -6.08 16.54
C TYR A 127 10.74 -5.81 16.83
N CYS A 128 11.04 -4.62 17.31
CA CYS A 128 12.37 -4.18 17.68
C CYS A 128 12.35 -3.56 19.07
N ARG A 129 13.42 -3.78 19.82
CA ARG A 129 13.54 -3.32 21.20
C ARG A 129 14.07 -1.90 21.22
N GLU A 130 13.40 -1.01 21.94
CA GLU A 130 13.87 0.37 22.11
C GLU A 130 14.89 0.51 23.25
N SER A 131 14.94 -0.45 24.19
CA SER A 131 15.88 -0.44 25.29
C SER A 131 16.51 -1.81 25.58
N GLY A 132 17.50 -1.79 26.47
CA GLY A 132 18.22 -2.98 26.91
C GLY A 132 19.40 -3.38 26.00
N PRO A 133 20.00 -4.56 26.23
CA PRO A 133 21.21 -4.99 25.54
C PRO A 133 21.01 -5.33 24.06
N LEU A 134 19.75 -5.53 23.64
CA LEU A 134 19.36 -5.85 22.26
C LEU A 134 18.61 -4.67 21.60
N ALA A 135 18.80 -3.45 22.12
CA ALA A 135 18.15 -2.27 21.57
C ALA A 135 18.57 -2.03 20.11
N GLY A 136 17.61 -1.69 19.25
CA GLY A 136 17.82 -1.48 17.82
C GLY A 136 17.83 -2.74 16.95
N GLN A 137 17.68 -3.93 17.55
CA GLN A 137 17.59 -5.19 16.82
C GLN A 137 16.14 -5.60 16.57
N TRP A 138 15.87 -6.10 15.36
CA TRP A 138 14.56 -6.58 14.95
C TRP A 138 14.43 -8.09 15.12
N PHE A 139 13.24 -8.53 15.52
CA PHE A 139 12.90 -9.92 15.79
C PHE A 139 11.53 -10.28 15.20
N THR A 140 11.35 -11.55 14.87
CA THR A 140 10.04 -12.16 14.56
C THR A 140 9.82 -13.38 15.43
N GLY A 141 8.59 -13.89 15.41
CA GLY A 141 8.16 -15.02 16.20
C GLY A 141 7.62 -14.59 17.55
N ILE A 142 7.50 -15.57 18.44
CA ILE A 142 7.06 -15.37 19.82
C ILE A 142 8.13 -15.94 20.74
N SER A 143 8.33 -15.30 21.89
CA SER A 143 9.21 -15.83 22.93
C SER A 143 8.75 -17.25 23.34
N PRO A 144 9.65 -18.25 23.45
CA PRO A 144 11.12 -18.18 23.40
C PRO A 144 11.76 -18.45 22.02
N LEU A 145 10.95 -18.57 20.96
CA LEU A 145 11.38 -18.86 19.59
C LEU A 145 11.56 -17.58 18.77
N GLU A 146 11.97 -16.49 19.41
CA GLU A 146 12.26 -15.25 18.70
C GLU A 146 13.53 -15.39 17.87
N ILE A 147 13.50 -14.86 16.65
CA ILE A 147 14.62 -14.94 15.72
C ILE A 147 14.96 -13.55 15.23
N GLU A 148 16.23 -13.18 15.34
CA GLU A 148 16.73 -11.88 14.90
C GLU A 148 16.71 -11.77 13.38
N MET A 149 16.12 -10.70 12.87
CA MET A 149 16.02 -10.38 11.45
C MET A 149 16.83 -9.12 11.12
N ALA A 150 17.34 -9.07 9.88
CA ALA A 150 17.96 -7.91 9.29
C ALA A 150 16.96 -7.03 8.52
N SER A 151 16.04 -7.64 7.77
CA SER A 151 15.00 -6.90 7.05
C SER A 151 13.79 -7.77 6.69
N LEU A 152 12.71 -7.09 6.33
CA LEU A 152 11.43 -7.67 5.95
C LEU A 152 10.98 -7.06 4.62
N THR A 153 10.52 -7.88 3.68
CA THR A 153 9.99 -7.43 2.39
C THR A 153 8.80 -8.23 1.95
N CYS A 154 7.93 -7.65 1.14
CA CYS A 154 7.06 -8.44 0.27
C CYS A 154 7.80 -8.69 -1.04
N LYS A 155 7.72 -9.88 -1.61
CA LYS A 155 8.35 -10.19 -2.91
C LYS A 155 7.38 -10.97 -3.78
N ASN A 156 7.46 -10.78 -5.10
CA ASN A 156 6.58 -11.47 -6.03
C ASN A 156 6.63 -13.00 -5.88
N ILE A 157 5.48 -13.64 -6.10
CA ILE A 157 5.40 -15.09 -6.22
C ILE A 157 5.84 -15.46 -7.64
N ILE A 158 6.73 -16.45 -7.75
CA ILE A 158 7.19 -17.02 -9.02
C ILE A 158 6.54 -18.39 -9.19
#